data_AF-A0A1F9PP89-F1
#
_entry.id   AF-A0A1F9PP89-F1
#
_cell.length_a   1.000
_cell.length_b   1.000
_cell.length_c   1.000
_cell.angle_alpha   90.00
_cell.angle_beta   90.00
_cell.angle_gamma   90.00
#
_symmetry.space_group_name_H-M   'P 1'
#
loop_
_entity.id
_entity.type
_entity.pdbx_description
1 polymer ?
#
loop_
_entity_poly.entity_id
_entity_poly.type
_entity_poly.pdbx_seq_one_letter_code
_entity_poly.pdbx_strand_id
1 'polypeptide(L)'
;MRESYCGLCDDCQLGHPGFLETVTRLKGYLEQVRGNVWLHCFPGPDGFSLPEFRKGLEWFLAHTECPGCKNGRGLDDCPIRVCAQARGLDHCYKCPDLEPCDKYALLLVQFPDVKTNLRRRQLKFKAREYHRKLEGKKK
;
A
#
# COMPACT_ATOMS: atom_id res chain seq x y z
N MET A 1 2.04 13.11 -0.11
CA MET A 1 1.12 12.05 -0.61
C MET A 1 1.97 10.86 -1.00
N ARG A 2 1.60 9.62 -0.64
CA ARG A 2 2.29 8.41 -1.12
C ARG A 2 2.13 8.34 -2.64
N GLU A 3 3.24 8.31 -3.36
CA GLU A 3 3.20 8.20 -4.82
C GLU A 3 3.64 6.83 -5.30
N SER A 4 2.86 6.28 -6.24
CA SER A 4 3.19 5.04 -6.93
C SER A 4 2.93 5.11 -8.42
N TYR A 5 3.50 4.20 -9.20
CA TYR A 5 3.14 4.05 -10.61
C TYR A 5 1.88 3.18 -10.77
N CYS A 6 1.84 2.06 -10.05
CA CYS A 6 0.81 1.02 -10.16
C CYS A 6 -0.49 1.32 -9.40
N GLY A 7 -0.50 2.36 -8.56
CA GLY A 7 -1.65 2.75 -7.76
C GLY A 7 -1.79 2.02 -6.42
N LEU A 8 -0.95 1.02 -6.13
CA LEU A 8 -1.03 0.23 -4.88
C LEU A 8 -0.74 1.07 -3.64
N CYS A 9 0.31 1.91 -3.67
CA CYS A 9 0.66 2.71 -2.49
C CYS A 9 -0.39 3.77 -2.17
N ASP A 10 -1.22 4.12 -3.16
CA ASP A 10 -2.29 5.10 -3.03
C ASP A 10 -3.40 4.57 -2.10
N ASP A 11 -3.60 3.25 -2.03
CA ASP A 11 -4.59 2.58 -1.18
C ASP A 11 -3.99 1.97 0.11
N CYS A 12 -2.68 2.18 0.34
CA CYS A 12 -1.96 1.59 1.46
C CYS A 12 -2.44 2.13 2.82
N GLN A 13 -2.78 1.22 3.74
CA GLN A 13 -3.32 1.53 5.07
C GLN A 13 -2.26 1.83 6.14
N LEU A 14 -0.97 1.88 5.77
CA LEU A 14 0.08 2.29 6.71
C LEU A 14 -0.28 3.67 7.29
N GLY A 15 -0.16 3.83 8.61
CA GLY A 15 -0.52 5.10 9.25
C GLY A 15 -2.01 5.47 9.25
N HIS A 16 -2.92 4.57 8.82
CA HIS A 16 -4.36 4.83 8.88
C HIS A 16 -4.79 5.05 10.35
N PRO A 17 -5.54 6.11 10.68
CA PRO A 17 -5.87 6.45 12.07
C PRO A 17 -6.50 5.30 12.85
N GLY A 18 -7.49 4.62 12.26
CA GLY A 18 -8.14 3.48 12.91
C GLY A 18 -7.22 2.27 13.12
N PHE A 19 -6.20 2.09 12.26
CA PHE A 19 -5.20 1.05 12.46
C PHE A 19 -4.28 1.41 13.63
N LEU A 20 -3.79 2.65 13.68
CA LEU A 20 -2.92 3.13 14.76
C LEU A 20 -3.64 3.16 16.12
N GLU A 21 -4.92 3.55 16.16
CA GLU A 21 -5.75 3.48 17.35
C GLU A 21 -5.88 2.04 17.85
N THR A 22 -6.12 1.10 16.93
CA THR A 22 -6.22 -0.33 17.25
C THR A 22 -4.90 -0.87 17.83
N VAL A 23 -3.77 -0.54 17.20
CA VAL A 23 -2.43 -0.93 17.67
C VAL A 23 -2.15 -0.36 19.07
N THR A 24 -2.50 0.91 19.29
CA THR A 24 -2.33 1.59 20.59
C THR A 24 -3.15 0.91 21.68
N ARG A 25 -4.43 0.63 21.40
CA ARG A 25 -5.34 -0.03 22.34
C ARG A 25 -4.87 -1.44 22.68
N LEU A 26 -4.43 -2.21 21.68
CA LEU A 26 -3.89 -3.55 21.88
C LEU A 26 -2.63 -3.51 22.75
N LYS A 27 -1.69 -2.59 22.48
CA LYS A 27 -0.50 -2.39 23.31
C LYS A 27 -0.88 -2.12 24.78
N GLY A 28 -1.87 -1.26 25.01
CA GLY A 28 -2.38 -0.97 26.36
C GLY A 28 -2.93 -2.22 27.08
N TYR A 29 -3.70 -3.06 26.38
CA TYR A 29 -4.16 -4.33 26.98
C TYR A 29 -3.01 -5.28 27.32
N LEU A 30 -1.98 -5.38 26.48
CA LEU A 30 -0.83 -6.24 26.77
C LEU A 30 -0.04 -5.79 28.01
N GLU A 31 0.01 -4.48 28.26
CA GLU A 31 0.63 -3.91 29.47
C GLU A 31 -0.19 -4.24 30.72
N GLN A 32 -1.52 -4.14 30.64
CA GLN A 32 -2.42 -4.47 31.76
C GLN A 32 -2.41 -5.96 32.11
N VAL A 33 -2.38 -6.81 31.08
CA VAL A 33 -2.40 -8.26 31.23
C VAL A 33 -1.10 -8.80 31.84
N ARG A 34 0.01 -8.04 31.79
CA ARG A 34 1.33 -8.43 32.34
C ARG A 34 1.77 -9.81 31.83
N GLY A 35 1.58 -10.06 30.54
CA GLY A 35 1.84 -11.39 29.94
C GLY A 35 3.26 -11.91 30.15
N ASN A 36 4.24 -11.02 30.32
CA ASN A 36 5.62 -11.39 30.68
C ASN A 36 5.72 -12.17 32.01
N VAL A 37 4.74 -12.05 32.89
CA VAL A 37 4.71 -12.71 34.21
C VAL A 37 4.15 -14.13 34.12
N TRP A 38 3.21 -14.42 33.21
CA TRP A 38 2.46 -15.68 33.25
C TRP A 38 2.48 -16.47 31.94
N LEU A 39 2.92 -15.89 30.81
CA LEU A 39 2.91 -16.60 29.52
C LEU A 39 3.74 -17.89 29.55
N HIS A 40 4.77 -17.96 30.40
CA HIS A 40 5.57 -19.16 30.62
C HIS A 40 4.76 -20.33 31.24
N CYS A 41 3.59 -20.05 31.84
CA CYS A 41 2.70 -21.06 32.42
C CYS A 41 1.87 -21.80 31.36
N PHE A 42 1.85 -21.34 30.10
CA PHE A 42 1.04 -21.93 29.05
C PHE A 42 1.92 -22.88 28.20
N PRO A 43 1.57 -24.17 28.12
CA PRO A 43 2.27 -25.09 27.23
C PRO A 43 1.93 -24.72 25.79
N GLY A 44 2.94 -24.36 25.01
CA GLY A 44 2.80 -24.03 23.60
C GLY A 44 4.13 -24.20 22.90
N PRO A 45 4.14 -24.60 21.62
CA PRO A 45 5.37 -24.76 20.87
C PRO A 45 6.15 -23.44 20.88
N ASP A 46 7.47 -23.55 21.01
CA ASP A 46 8.39 -22.43 20.81
C ASP A 46 8.00 -21.69 19.51
N GLY A 47 7.53 -20.44 19.62
CA GLY A 47 7.05 -19.73 18.45
C GLY A 47 6.47 -18.34 18.70
N PHE A 48 5.80 -18.10 19.82
CA PHE A 48 5.26 -16.77 20.14
C PHE A 48 6.12 -16.03 21.18
N SER A 49 6.87 -15.02 20.71
CA SER A 49 7.62 -14.12 21.59
C SER A 49 6.81 -12.85 21.85
N LEU A 50 6.24 -12.72 23.05
CA LEU A 50 5.57 -11.48 23.47
C LEU A 50 6.49 -10.25 23.40
N PRO A 51 7.79 -10.33 23.78
CA PRO A 51 8.72 -9.22 23.58
C PRO A 51 8.85 -8.80 22.11
N GLU A 52 8.99 -9.75 21.17
CA GLU A 52 9.06 -9.43 19.74
C GLU A 52 7.73 -8.88 19.22
N PHE A 53 6.60 -9.42 19.69
CA PHE A 53 5.29 -8.90 19.35
C PHE A 53 5.11 -7.44 19.78
N ARG A 54 5.53 -7.09 21.00
CA ARG A 54 5.51 -5.70 21.50
C ARG A 54 6.36 -4.78 20.64
N LYS A 55 7.60 -5.20 20.30
CA LYS A 55 8.47 -4.44 19.38
C LYS A 55 7.79 -4.20 18.04
N GLY A 56 7.06 -5.19 17.51
CA GLY A 56 6.26 -5.04 16.29
C GLY A 56 5.18 -3.96 16.40
N LEU A 57 4.44 -3.91 17.51
CA LEU A 57 3.43 -2.87 17.75
C LEU A 57 4.07 -1.48 17.83
N GLU A 58 5.18 -1.35 18.56
CA GLU A 58 5.94 -0.09 18.66
C GLU A 58 6.48 0.35 17.30
N TRP A 59 6.96 -0.60 16.49
CA TRP A 59 7.43 -0.32 15.13
C TRP A 59 6.33 0.29 14.27
N PHE A 60 5.11 -0.26 14.28
CA PHE A 60 3.98 0.30 13.53
C PHE A 60 3.59 1.71 13.97
N LEU A 61 3.69 2.02 15.27
CA LEU A 61 3.41 3.35 15.81
C LEU A 61 4.52 4.36 15.45
N ALA A 62 5.77 3.91 15.34
CA ALA A 62 6.91 4.75 14.97
C ALA A 62 7.07 4.95 13.45
N HIS A 63 6.57 4.02 12.63
CA HIS A 63 6.76 4.01 11.17
C HIS A 63 5.42 4.18 10.43
N THR A 64 4.76 5.31 10.66
CA THR A 64 3.45 5.61 10.07
C THR A 64 3.55 6.13 8.63
N GLU A 65 4.74 6.54 8.21
CA GLU A 65 4.98 7.17 6.93
C GLU A 65 5.73 6.26 5.95
N CYS A 66 5.34 6.36 4.69
CA CYS A 66 6.07 5.81 3.57
C CYS A 66 5.99 6.86 2.46
N PRO A 67 7.10 7.28 1.85
CA PRO A 67 7.07 8.28 0.78
C PRO A 67 6.59 7.69 -0.56
N GLY A 68 6.47 6.36 -0.67
CA GLY A 68 5.99 5.67 -1.88
C GLY A 68 7.11 5.32 -2.86
N CYS A 69 6.80 4.48 -3.85
CA CYS A 69 7.83 3.88 -4.71
C CYS A 69 8.48 4.85 -5.70
N LYS A 70 7.84 6.00 -5.98
CA LYS A 70 8.47 7.06 -6.78
C LYS A 70 9.58 7.80 -6.02
N ASN A 71 9.59 7.69 -4.70
CA ASN A 71 10.54 8.35 -3.80
C ASN A 71 11.56 7.35 -3.23
N GLY A 72 11.96 6.35 -4.02
CA GLY A 72 13.02 5.40 -3.62
C GLY A 72 12.59 4.38 -2.57
N ARG A 73 11.33 3.91 -2.62
CA ARG A 73 10.84 2.77 -1.82
C ARG A 73 10.33 1.65 -2.72
N GLY A 74 10.00 0.51 -2.12
CA GLY A 74 9.54 -0.67 -2.86
C GLY A 74 10.70 -1.43 -3.50
N LEU A 75 10.37 -2.38 -4.37
CA LEU A 75 11.35 -3.23 -5.03
C LEU A 75 12.16 -2.44 -6.07
N ASP A 76 13.48 -2.62 -6.08
CA ASP A 76 14.35 -1.90 -6.99
C ASP A 76 14.10 -2.25 -8.47
N ASP A 77 13.99 -3.53 -8.77
CA ASP A 77 13.71 -4.00 -10.13
C ASP A 77 12.21 -4.25 -10.38
N CYS A 78 11.34 -3.40 -9.82
CA CYS A 78 9.91 -3.50 -10.05
C CYS A 78 9.59 -3.34 -11.56
N PRO A 79 9.04 -4.36 -12.24
CA PRO A 79 8.84 -4.33 -13.70
C PRO A 79 7.84 -3.25 -14.12
N ILE A 80 6.91 -2.87 -13.25
CA ILE A 80 5.95 -1.79 -13.50
C ILE A 80 6.64 -0.43 -13.42
N ARG A 81 7.52 -0.23 -12.42
CA ARG A 81 8.28 1.02 -12.24
C ARG A 81 9.18 1.28 -13.45
N VAL A 82 9.98 0.28 -13.82
CA VAL A 82 10.90 0.35 -14.97
C VAL A 82 10.12 0.65 -16.25
N CYS A 83 9.01 -0.06 -16.49
CA CYS A 83 8.17 0.18 -17.67
C CYS A 83 7.57 1.59 -17.69
N ALA A 84 7.04 2.07 -16.56
CA ALA A 84 6.44 3.39 -16.48
C ALA A 84 7.47 4.51 -16.72
N GLN A 85 8.68 4.37 -16.14
CA GLN A 85 9.79 5.31 -16.36
C GLN A 85 10.24 5.31 -17.83
N ALA A 86 10.45 4.13 -18.42
CA ALA A 86 10.85 4.01 -19.83
C ALA A 86 9.81 4.62 -20.80
N ARG A 87 8.53 4.61 -20.42
CA ARG A 87 7.44 5.21 -21.20
C ARG A 87 7.13 6.66 -20.84
N GLY A 88 7.82 7.26 -19.88
CA GLY A 88 7.52 8.62 -19.40
C GLY A 88 6.13 8.76 -18.77
N LEU A 89 5.62 7.71 -18.12
CA LEU A 89 4.30 7.70 -17.50
C LEU A 89 4.40 7.98 -15.99
N ASP A 90 3.77 9.06 -15.53
CA ASP A 90 3.68 9.33 -14.09
C ASP A 90 2.83 8.29 -13.35
N HIS A 91 1.88 7.66 -14.05
CA HIS A 91 0.98 6.67 -13.49
C HIS A 91 0.51 5.71 -14.57
N CYS A 92 0.39 4.43 -14.21
CA CYS A 92 -0.01 3.40 -15.15
C CYS A 92 -1.48 3.50 -15.61
N TYR A 93 -2.35 4.21 -14.90
CA TYR A 93 -3.71 4.48 -15.41
C TYR A 93 -3.71 5.40 -16.65
N LYS A 94 -2.62 6.12 -16.92
CA LYS A 94 -2.44 6.89 -18.16
C LYS A 94 -2.02 6.00 -19.34
N CYS A 95 -1.59 4.76 -19.09
CA CYS A 95 -1.10 3.85 -20.11
C CYS A 95 -2.25 3.33 -20.99
N PRO A 96 -2.22 3.52 -22.33
CA PRO A 96 -3.26 2.97 -23.21
C PRO A 96 -3.33 1.44 -23.14
N ASP A 97 -2.19 0.78 -22.92
CA ASP A 97 -2.02 -0.67 -22.92
C ASP A 97 -2.25 -1.30 -21.54
N LEU A 98 -2.93 -0.59 -20.62
CA LEU A 98 -3.12 -1.09 -19.25
C LEU A 98 -3.92 -2.41 -19.21
N GLU A 99 -4.90 -2.59 -20.08
CA GLU A 99 -5.75 -3.80 -20.09
C GLU A 99 -4.95 -5.07 -20.40
N PRO A 100 -4.18 -5.17 -21.50
CA PRO A 100 -3.37 -6.36 -21.78
C PRO A 100 -2.10 -6.46 -20.93
N CYS A 101 -1.76 -5.45 -20.10
CA CYS A 101 -0.51 -5.44 -19.36
C CYS A 101 -0.41 -6.60 -18.35
N ASP A 102 0.67 -7.38 -18.49
CA ASP A 102 1.01 -8.57 -17.70
C ASP A 102 1.95 -8.29 -16.53
N LYS A 103 2.58 -7.10 -16.49
CA LYS A 103 3.59 -6.71 -15.49
C LYS A 103 3.06 -6.67 -14.05
N TYR A 104 1.76 -6.82 -13.88
CA TYR A 104 1.07 -6.91 -12.59
C TYR A 104 1.01 -8.33 -12.03
N ALA A 105 1.46 -9.36 -12.76
CA ALA A 105 1.33 -10.76 -12.37
C ALA A 105 1.77 -11.03 -10.91
N LEU A 106 2.95 -10.52 -10.51
CA LEU A 106 3.46 -10.67 -9.14
C LEU A 106 2.58 -9.97 -8.09
N LEU A 107 2.04 -8.80 -8.42
CA LEU A 107 1.18 -8.02 -7.52
C LEU A 107 -0.20 -8.67 -7.37
N LEU A 108 -0.74 -9.26 -8.43
CA LEU A 108 -2.07 -9.85 -8.42
C LEU A 108 -2.18 -11.07 -7.48
N VAL A 109 -1.05 -11.70 -7.13
CA VAL A 109 -1.01 -12.79 -6.15
C VAL A 109 -1.43 -12.31 -4.76
N GLN A 110 -1.00 -11.10 -4.35
CA GLN A 110 -1.28 -10.55 -3.02
C GLN A 110 -2.37 -9.47 -3.03
N PHE A 111 -2.54 -8.79 -4.16
CA PHE A 111 -3.43 -7.64 -4.34
C PHE A 111 -4.29 -7.85 -5.60
N PRO A 112 -5.25 -8.78 -5.58
CA PRO A 112 -6.04 -9.14 -6.76
C PRO A 112 -6.80 -7.94 -7.36
N ASP A 113 -7.20 -7.00 -6.53
CA ASP A 113 -7.98 -5.82 -6.96
C ASP A 113 -7.15 -4.68 -7.54
N VAL A 114 -5.80 -4.75 -7.49
CA VAL A 114 -4.94 -3.61 -7.88
C VAL A 114 -5.20 -3.18 -9.33
N LYS A 115 -5.36 -4.14 -10.25
CA LYS A 115 -5.60 -3.86 -11.68
C LYS A 115 -7.01 -3.32 -11.89
N THR A 116 -8.01 -3.87 -11.19
CA THR A 116 -9.39 -3.38 -11.21
C THR A 116 -9.48 -1.93 -10.73
N ASN A 117 -8.84 -1.61 -9.61
CA ASN A 117 -8.79 -0.25 -9.07
C ASN A 117 -8.09 0.71 -10.02
N LEU A 118 -6.98 0.28 -10.63
CA LEU A 118 -6.26 1.10 -11.59
C LEU A 118 -7.07 1.35 -12.88
N ARG A 119 -7.85 0.36 -13.34
CA ARG A 119 -8.78 0.52 -14.46
C ARG A 119 -9.91 1.49 -14.15
N ARG A 120 -10.47 1.45 -12.93
CA ARG A 120 -11.43 2.47 -12.47
C ARG A 120 -10.82 3.87 -12.50
N ARG A 121 -9.56 4.03 -12.06
CA ARG A 121 -8.82 5.31 -12.16
C ARG A 121 -8.62 5.75 -13.61
N GLN A 122 -8.32 4.81 -14.51
CA GLN A 122 -8.15 5.11 -15.93
C GLN A 122 -9.44 5.61 -16.59
N LEU A 123 -10.59 5.00 -16.28
CA LEU A 123 -11.88 5.48 -16.79
C LEU A 123 -12.17 6.91 -16.34
N LYS A 124 -11.96 7.20 -15.05
CA LYS A 124 -12.09 8.57 -14.50
C LYS A 124 -11.15 9.55 -15.19
N PHE A 125 -9.90 9.15 -15.44
CA PHE A 125 -8.92 9.97 -16.17
C PHE A 125 -9.38 10.25 -17.60
N LYS A 126 -9.78 9.23 -18.36
CA LYS A 126 -10.28 9.38 -19.74
C LYS A 126 -11.51 10.28 -19.81
N ALA A 127 -12.44 10.16 -18.88
CA ALA A 127 -13.62 11.04 -18.80
C ALA A 127 -13.22 12.51 -18.59
N ARG A 128 -12.30 12.79 -17.65
CA ARG A 128 -11.79 14.16 -17.40
C ARG A 128 -11.11 14.75 -18.64
N GLU A 129 -10.27 13.97 -19.31
CA GLU A 129 -9.61 14.39 -20.55
C GLU A 129 -10.61 14.67 -21.68
N TYR A 130 -11.67 13.86 -21.77
CA TYR A 130 -12.75 14.09 -22.73
C TYR A 130 -13.48 15.41 -22.47
N HIS A 131 -13.88 15.68 -21.22
CA HIS A 131 -14.53 16.94 -20.85
C HIS A 131 -13.65 18.15 -21.14
N ARG A 132 -12.36 18.10 -20.78
CA ARG A 132 -11.39 19.18 -21.06
C ARG A 132 -11.29 19.49 -22.55
N LYS A 133 -11.30 18.47 -23.41
CA LYS A 133 -11.30 18.65 -24.87
C LYS A 133 -12.58 19.32 -25.38
N LEU A 134 -13.73 19.03 -24.78
CA LEU A 134 -14.99 19.69 -25.15
C LEU A 134 -15.01 21.17 -24.75
N GLU A 135 -14.50 21.50 -23.55
CA GLU A 135 -14.40 22.88 -23.08
C GLU A 135 -13.39 23.70 -23.89
N GLY A 136 -12.24 23.10 -24.22
CA GLY A 136 -11.23 23.75 -25.06
C GLY A 136 -11.66 24.01 -26.50
N LYS A 137 -12.66 23.27 -27.01
CA LYS A 137 -13.26 23.51 -28.33
C LYS A 137 -14.35 24.59 -28.33
N LYS A 138 -14.81 25.03 -27.15
CA LYS A 138 -15.80 26.11 -26.99
C LYS A 138 -15.17 27.50 -26.87
N LYS A 139 -13.83 27.59 -26.76
CA LYS A 139 -13.05 28.83 -26.83
C LYS A 139 -12.44 28.96 -28.23
#